data_AF-A0A0D8Y483-F1
#
_entry.id   AF-A0A0D8Y483-F1
#
_cell.length_a   1.000
_cell.length_b   1.000
_cell.length_c   1.000
_cell.angle_alpha   90.00
_cell.angle_beta   90.00
_cell.angle_gamma   90.00
#
_symmetry.space_group_name_H-M   'P 1'
#
loop_
_entity.id
_entity.type
_entity.pdbx_description
1 polymer ?
#
loop_
_entity_poly.entity_id
_entity_poly.type
_entity_poly.pdbx_seq_one_letter_code
_entity_poly.pdbx_strand_id
1 'polypeptide(L)'
;MRHLKARKSSMAVRVEGNLASMPCSEMDQETLTIRLEKEAQFEVLPCSQSIPNVIWQYHTECTPVCLGGLERDPADPQFYKCSPLHIPILCGWRRMLYLHESSVRRAGESRIMYRAPCGRSLISKKCIATYLREVGSELTIDLFCFDPTIETKNFVHVGCFLWRISFVYFSLSY
;
A
#
# COMPACT_ATOMS: atom_id res chain seq x y z
N MET A 1 -18.37 -44.12 -23.08
CA MET A 1 -18.97 -43.33 -21.99
C MET A 1 -18.58 -43.92 -20.65
N ARG A 2 -17.64 -43.29 -19.94
CA ARG A 2 -17.28 -43.64 -18.56
C ARG A 2 -17.68 -42.47 -17.68
N HIS A 3 -18.72 -42.67 -16.87
CA HIS A 3 -19.14 -41.71 -15.85
C HIS A 3 -18.11 -41.71 -14.71
N LEU A 4 -17.41 -40.60 -14.52
CA LEU A 4 -16.66 -40.34 -13.29
C LEU A 4 -17.62 -39.69 -12.29
N LYS A 5 -18.07 -40.48 -11.30
CA LYS A 5 -18.80 -39.97 -10.13
C LYS A 5 -17.84 -39.12 -9.29
N ALA A 6 -18.14 -37.83 -9.16
CA ALA A 6 -17.44 -36.92 -8.26
C ALA A 6 -17.61 -37.37 -6.80
N ARG A 7 -16.49 -37.50 -6.07
CA ARG A 7 -16.48 -37.84 -4.64
C ARG A 7 -16.63 -36.54 -3.84
N LYS A 8 -17.83 -36.32 -3.30
CA LYS A 8 -18.17 -35.21 -2.40
C LYS A 8 -17.52 -35.44 -1.04
N SER A 9 -16.46 -34.73 -0.70
CA SER A 9 -15.89 -34.76 0.66
C SER A 9 -16.63 -33.74 1.54
N SER A 10 -17.66 -34.20 2.24
CA SER A 10 -18.28 -33.46 3.34
C SER A 10 -17.34 -33.50 4.53
N MET A 11 -16.68 -32.37 4.85
CA MET A 11 -16.04 -32.22 6.16
C MET A 11 -17.13 -31.88 7.18
N ALA A 12 -17.30 -32.78 8.16
CA ALA A 12 -18.18 -32.56 9.29
C ALA A 12 -17.63 -31.41 10.15
N VAL A 13 -18.46 -30.39 10.36
CA VAL A 13 -18.23 -29.33 11.34
C VAL A 13 -18.32 -29.98 12.72
N ARG A 14 -17.19 -30.08 13.44
CA ARG A 14 -17.19 -30.27 14.89
C ARG A 14 -17.11 -28.90 15.54
N VAL A 15 -18.17 -28.57 16.28
CA VAL A 15 -18.24 -27.43 17.19
C VAL A 15 -17.85 -27.92 18.59
N GLU A 16 -17.21 -27.01 19.32
CA GLU A 16 -16.82 -27.04 20.74
C GLU A 16 -15.48 -27.67 21.12
N GLY A 17 -14.63 -26.82 21.73
CA GLY A 17 -13.57 -27.24 22.64
C GLY A 17 -12.27 -26.47 22.48
N ASN A 18 -12.05 -25.48 23.36
CA ASN A 18 -10.76 -24.90 23.73
C ASN A 18 -10.16 -23.79 22.82
N LEU A 19 -10.54 -22.54 23.11
CA LEU A 19 -9.81 -21.33 22.73
C LEU A 19 -8.60 -21.13 23.67
N ALA A 20 -7.75 -22.15 23.80
CA ALA A 20 -6.48 -22.04 24.51
C ALA A 20 -5.38 -21.96 23.44
N SER A 21 -4.79 -20.76 23.33
CA SER A 21 -3.49 -20.51 22.71
C SER A 21 -3.27 -21.16 21.33
N MET A 22 -3.67 -20.47 20.26
CA MET A 22 -2.82 -20.55 19.06
C MET A 22 -1.47 -19.98 19.48
N PRO A 23 -0.38 -20.77 19.51
CA PRO A 23 0.92 -20.18 19.72
C PRO A 23 1.14 -19.25 18.53
N CYS A 24 1.31 -17.96 18.77
CA CYS A 24 2.03 -17.13 17.82
C CYS A 24 3.38 -17.83 17.67
N SER A 25 3.59 -18.55 16.57
CA SER A 25 4.76 -19.39 16.39
C SER A 25 6.00 -18.53 16.62
N GLU A 26 6.67 -18.72 17.75
CA GLU A 26 7.92 -18.03 18.05
C GLU A 26 8.88 -18.36 16.90
N MET A 27 9.36 -17.32 16.23
CA MET A 27 10.28 -17.49 15.12
C MET A 27 11.61 -18.01 15.66
N ASP A 28 12.20 -19.00 15.01
CA ASP A 28 13.47 -19.56 15.43
C ASP A 28 14.57 -18.48 15.43
N GLN A 29 15.51 -18.62 16.36
CA GLN A 29 16.49 -17.57 16.64
C GLN A 29 17.45 -17.35 15.46
N GLU A 30 17.71 -18.38 14.67
CA GLU A 30 18.52 -18.31 13.45
C GLU A 30 17.81 -17.49 12.36
N THR A 31 16.52 -17.72 12.15
CA THR A 31 15.71 -16.91 11.23
C THR A 31 15.62 -15.46 11.68
N LEU A 32 15.50 -15.21 12.99
CA LEU A 32 15.53 -13.86 13.56
C LEU A 32 16.85 -13.15 13.26
N THR A 33 17.99 -13.80 13.50
CA THR A 33 19.31 -13.19 13.21
C THR A 33 19.49 -12.91 11.73
N ILE A 34 19.09 -13.84 10.85
CA ILE A 34 19.16 -13.65 9.39
C ILE A 34 18.30 -12.45 8.95
N ARG A 35 17.12 -12.24 9.54
CA ARG A 35 16.26 -11.09 9.21
C ARG A 35 16.90 -9.78 9.66
N LEU A 36 17.41 -9.72 10.89
CA LEU A 36 18.06 -8.52 11.41
C LEU A 36 19.31 -8.15 10.60
N GLU A 37 20.12 -9.12 10.21
CA GLU A 37 21.29 -8.89 9.35
C GLU A 37 20.90 -8.37 7.96
N LYS A 38 19.80 -8.86 7.39
CA LYS A 38 19.27 -8.34 6.11
C LYS A 38 18.69 -6.94 6.26
N GLU A 39 17.94 -6.68 7.32
CA GLU A 39 17.37 -5.36 7.60
C GLU A 39 18.44 -4.32 7.91
N ALA A 40 19.58 -4.70 8.49
CA ALA A 40 20.72 -3.80 8.68
C ALA A 40 21.32 -3.28 7.36
N GLN A 41 21.01 -3.93 6.24
CA GLN A 41 21.41 -3.50 4.90
C GLN A 41 20.43 -2.50 4.27
N PHE A 42 19.28 -2.28 4.90
CA PHE A 42 18.23 -1.41 4.40
C PHE A 42 18.57 0.04 4.74
N GLU A 43 18.68 0.86 3.70
CA GLU A 43 18.79 2.30 3.86
C GLU A 43 17.40 2.91 3.67
N VAL A 44 16.85 3.54 4.71
CA VAL A 44 15.57 4.24 4.61
C VAL A 44 15.81 5.65 4.10
N LEU A 45 15.30 5.94 2.91
CA LEU A 45 15.48 7.23 2.23
C LEU A 45 14.13 7.95 2.06
N PRO A 46 14.07 9.28 2.23
CA PRO A 46 12.90 10.05 1.85
C PRO A 46 12.81 10.24 0.34
N CYS A 47 11.60 10.32 -0.20
CA CYS A 47 11.39 10.79 -1.56
C CYS A 47 11.91 12.23 -1.71
N SER A 48 12.78 12.46 -2.71
CA SER A 48 13.38 13.76 -3.01
C SER A 48 12.62 14.56 -4.08
N GLN A 49 11.59 13.96 -4.70
CA GLN A 49 10.80 14.62 -5.74
C GLN A 49 9.93 15.73 -5.15
N SER A 50 9.81 16.83 -5.89
CA SER A 50 8.95 17.95 -5.50
C SER A 50 7.48 17.59 -5.71
N ILE A 51 6.66 17.90 -4.71
CA ILE A 51 5.21 17.74 -4.81
C ILE A 51 4.66 18.86 -5.71
N PRO A 52 3.82 18.57 -6.71
CA PRO A 52 3.26 19.59 -7.59
C PRO A 52 2.36 20.56 -6.82
N ASN A 53 2.37 21.83 -7.23
CA ASN A 53 1.40 22.80 -6.73
C ASN A 53 0.07 22.58 -7.44
N VAL A 54 -0.97 22.25 -6.68
CA VAL A 54 -2.30 21.95 -7.20
C VAL A 54 -3.27 23.05 -6.80
N ILE A 55 -3.91 23.66 -7.81
CA ILE A 55 -5.03 24.60 -7.64
C ILE A 55 -6.32 23.80 -7.80
N TRP A 56 -7.10 23.71 -6.72
CA TRP A 56 -8.36 22.97 -6.74
C TRP A 56 -9.46 23.77 -7.46
N GLN A 57 -10.10 23.11 -8.42
CA GLN A 57 -11.26 23.61 -9.15
C GLN A 57 -12.43 22.67 -8.90
N TYR A 58 -13.40 23.14 -8.11
CA TYR A 58 -14.57 22.35 -7.75
C TYR A 58 -15.60 22.35 -8.88
N HIS A 59 -16.25 21.22 -9.08
CA HIS A 59 -17.27 21.01 -10.10
C HIS A 59 -18.23 19.92 -9.63
N THR A 60 -19.37 19.79 -10.30
CA THR A 60 -20.42 18.81 -9.97
C THR A 60 -20.07 17.40 -10.41
N GLU A 61 -19.46 17.24 -11.59
CA GLU A 61 -19.15 15.94 -12.19
C GLU A 61 -17.68 15.81 -12.52
N CYS A 62 -17.05 14.69 -12.12
CA CYS A 62 -15.64 14.46 -12.40
C CYS A 62 -15.44 13.96 -13.82
N THR A 63 -14.42 14.49 -14.49
CA THR A 63 -14.03 14.14 -15.86
C THR A 63 -12.51 13.99 -15.92
N PRO A 64 -11.92 13.51 -17.03
CA PRO A 64 -10.47 13.44 -17.18
C PRO A 64 -9.75 14.78 -16.99
N VAL A 65 -10.44 15.92 -17.18
CA VAL A 65 -9.89 17.27 -16.92
C VAL A 65 -9.48 17.44 -15.45
N CYS A 66 -10.12 16.72 -14.53
CA CYS A 66 -9.81 16.73 -13.11
C CYS A 66 -8.38 16.28 -12.78
N LEU A 67 -7.73 15.54 -13.68
CA LEU A 67 -6.34 15.10 -13.52
C LEU A 67 -5.35 16.23 -13.77
N GLY A 68 -5.77 17.33 -14.42
CA GLY A 68 -4.99 18.57 -14.53
C GLY A 68 -3.61 18.40 -15.20
N GLY A 69 -3.42 17.38 -16.04
CA GLY A 69 -2.13 17.05 -16.64
C GLY A 69 -1.09 16.49 -15.65
N LEU A 70 -1.51 16.15 -14.43
CA LEU A 70 -0.67 15.55 -13.39
C LEU A 70 -0.71 14.02 -13.40
N GLU A 71 -1.52 13.43 -14.26
CA GLU A 71 -1.60 11.98 -14.46
C GLU A 71 -0.26 11.43 -14.98
N ARG A 72 0.13 10.27 -14.45
CA ARG A 72 1.35 9.56 -14.83
C ARG A 72 1.11 8.06 -14.77
N ASP A 73 1.80 7.33 -15.63
CA ASP A 73 1.88 5.87 -15.54
C ASP A 73 2.60 5.47 -14.25
N PRO A 74 1.98 4.70 -13.33
CA PRO A 74 2.63 4.19 -12.13
C PRO A 74 3.89 3.36 -12.40
N ALA A 75 4.03 2.78 -13.60
CA ALA A 75 5.18 1.98 -14.01
C ALA A 75 6.38 2.83 -14.50
N ASP A 76 6.22 4.16 -14.60
CA ASP A 76 7.28 5.07 -15.01
C ASP A 76 8.53 4.91 -14.12
N PRO A 77 9.73 4.69 -14.71
CA PRO A 77 10.98 4.55 -13.97
C PRO A 77 11.29 5.69 -12.99
N GLN A 78 10.71 6.87 -13.17
CA GLN A 78 10.86 7.98 -12.22
C GLN A 78 10.33 7.64 -10.82
N PHE A 79 9.37 6.71 -10.71
CA PHE A 79 8.76 6.31 -9.44
C PHE A 79 9.53 5.21 -8.71
N TYR A 80 10.56 4.60 -9.31
CA TYR A 80 11.35 3.55 -8.67
C TYR A 80 12.21 4.05 -7.50
N LYS A 81 12.30 5.38 -7.33
CA LYS A 81 13.03 6.05 -6.24
C LYS A 81 12.10 6.66 -5.19
N CYS A 82 10.88 6.15 -5.08
CA CYS A 82 9.93 6.57 -4.07
C CYS A 82 9.05 5.40 -3.62
N SER A 83 8.35 5.57 -2.50
CA SER A 83 7.34 4.60 -2.08
C SER A 83 6.17 4.60 -3.08
N PRO A 84 5.61 3.45 -3.47
CA PRO A 84 4.41 3.40 -4.30
C PRO A 84 3.23 4.19 -3.71
N LEU A 85 3.13 4.26 -2.37
CA LEU A 85 2.10 5.04 -1.68
C LEU A 85 2.33 6.56 -1.76
N HIS A 86 3.50 6.99 -2.24
CA HIS A 86 3.81 8.39 -2.52
C HIS A 86 3.42 8.82 -3.95
N ILE A 87 3.28 7.87 -4.88
CA ILE A 87 2.96 8.14 -6.28
C ILE A 87 1.70 9.02 -6.43
N PRO A 88 0.58 8.77 -5.72
CA PRO A 88 -0.58 9.65 -5.82
C PRO A 88 -0.26 11.10 -5.43
N ILE A 89 0.60 11.31 -4.43
CA ILE A 89 1.01 12.64 -3.96
C ILE A 89 1.78 13.38 -5.05
N LEU A 90 2.65 12.67 -5.76
CA LEU A 90 3.39 13.19 -6.91
C LEU A 90 2.47 13.48 -8.12
N CYS A 91 1.32 12.80 -8.20
CA CYS A 91 0.28 13.02 -9.20
C CYS A 91 -0.78 14.06 -8.75
N GLY A 92 -0.48 14.88 -7.75
CA GLY A 92 -1.34 15.99 -7.33
C GLY A 92 -2.43 15.64 -6.31
N TRP A 93 -2.45 14.41 -5.81
CA TRP A 93 -3.33 14.06 -4.70
C TRP A 93 -2.77 14.58 -3.38
N ARG A 94 -3.65 14.79 -2.39
CA ARG A 94 -3.23 15.03 -1.02
C ARG A 94 -3.77 13.95 -0.09
N ARG A 95 -2.88 13.34 0.69
CA ARG A 95 -3.23 12.46 1.80
C ARG A 95 -3.27 13.28 3.08
N MET A 96 -4.40 13.27 3.77
CA MET A 96 -4.64 14.08 4.96
C MET A 96 -5.08 13.18 6.11
N LEU A 97 -4.53 13.42 7.30
CA LEU A 97 -5.05 12.87 8.54
C LEU A 97 -6.17 13.78 9.03
N TYR A 98 -7.32 13.21 9.41
CA TYR A 98 -8.40 13.92 10.05
C TYR A 98 -8.87 13.19 11.29
N LEU A 99 -9.31 13.95 12.29
CA LEU A 99 -9.86 13.42 13.53
C LEU A 99 -11.38 13.31 13.38
N HIS A 100 -11.92 12.14 13.66
CA HIS A 100 -13.36 11.93 13.71
C HIS A 100 -13.81 11.88 15.18
N GLU A 101 -14.47 12.94 15.64
CA GLU A 101 -15.11 12.97 16.95
C GLU A 101 -16.39 12.12 16.91
N SER A 102 -16.34 10.90 17.44
CA SER A 102 -17.56 10.13 17.68
C SER A 102 -18.11 10.50 19.06
N SER A 103 -19.40 10.85 19.15
CA SER A 103 -20.08 11.17 20.42
C SER A 103 -20.06 10.03 21.45
N VAL A 104 -19.68 8.81 21.05
CA VAL A 104 -19.76 7.58 21.85
C VAL A 104 -18.40 7.18 22.45
N ARG A 105 -17.27 7.74 21.99
CA ARG A 105 -15.94 7.44 22.54
C ARG A 105 -15.18 8.73 22.86
N ARG A 106 -14.68 8.83 24.09
CA ARG A 106 -13.84 9.95 24.60
C ARG A 106 -12.47 10.09 23.90
N ALA A 107 -12.15 9.24 22.92
CA ALA A 107 -10.96 9.33 22.11
C ALA A 107 -11.37 9.45 20.63
N GLY A 108 -10.99 10.56 19.99
CA GLY A 108 -11.19 10.76 18.56
C GLY A 108 -10.45 9.71 17.75
N GLU A 109 -11.09 9.17 16.71
CA GLU A 109 -10.46 8.19 15.83
C GLU A 109 -9.76 8.92 14.68
N SER A 110 -8.43 8.75 14.59
CA SER A 110 -7.61 9.26 13.49
C SER A 110 -7.88 8.46 12.21
N ARG A 111 -8.26 9.15 11.13
CA ARG A 111 -8.57 8.54 9.83
C ARG A 111 -7.85 9.26 8.71
N ILE A 112 -7.61 8.55 7.61
CA ILE A 112 -7.02 9.11 6.40
C ILE A 112 -8.12 9.51 5.41
N MET A 113 -7.95 10.67 4.79
CA MET A 113 -8.74 11.13 3.66
C MET A 113 -7.79 11.50 2.52
N TYR A 114 -8.12 11.08 1.31
CA TYR A 114 -7.44 11.56 0.12
C TYR A 114 -8.25 12.69 -0.52
N ARG A 115 -7.53 13.64 -1.10
CA ARG A 115 -8.10 14.72 -1.88
C ARG A 115 -7.53 14.65 -3.29
N ALA A 116 -8.43 14.50 -4.26
CA ALA A 116 -8.06 14.40 -5.67
C ALA A 116 -7.50 15.73 -6.20
N PRO A 117 -6.85 15.74 -7.39
CA PRO A 117 -6.27 16.96 -7.95
C PRO A 117 -7.32 18.04 -8.28
N CYS A 118 -8.58 17.68 -8.50
CA CYS A 118 -9.68 18.66 -8.60
C CYS A 118 -10.19 19.19 -7.24
N GLY A 119 -9.80 18.56 -6.13
CA GLY A 119 -10.20 18.95 -4.78
C GLY A 119 -11.30 18.08 -4.16
N ARG A 120 -11.82 17.05 -4.85
CA ARG A 120 -12.81 16.10 -4.31
C ARG A 120 -12.22 15.28 -3.17
N SER A 121 -12.92 15.22 -2.04
CA SER A 121 -12.54 14.44 -0.86
C SER A 121 -13.06 13.01 -0.92
N LEU A 122 -12.18 12.04 -0.65
CA LEU A 122 -12.40 10.61 -0.84
C LEU A 122 -11.88 9.86 0.41
N ILE A 123 -12.82 9.26 1.17
CA ILE A 123 -12.55 8.70 2.51
C ILE A 123 -12.43 7.17 2.55
N SER A 124 -12.58 6.50 1.41
CA SER A 124 -12.49 5.05 1.34
C SER A 124 -11.89 4.58 0.02
N LYS A 125 -11.30 3.39 0.02
CA LYS A 125 -10.84 2.71 -1.20
C LYS A 125 -11.94 2.60 -2.26
N LYS A 126 -13.19 2.34 -1.85
CA LYS A 126 -14.33 2.29 -2.78
C LYS A 126 -14.56 3.64 -3.48
N CYS A 127 -14.52 4.74 -2.74
CA CYS A 127 -14.65 6.09 -3.31
C CYS A 127 -13.52 6.38 -4.31
N ILE A 128 -12.28 6.00 -3.96
CA ILE A 128 -11.11 6.13 -4.85
C ILE A 128 -11.33 5.34 -6.14
N ALA A 129 -11.68 4.06 -6.06
CA ALA A 129 -11.89 3.21 -7.23
C ALA A 129 -12.96 3.77 -8.18
N THR A 130 -14.08 4.26 -7.61
CA THR A 130 -15.12 4.92 -8.40
C THR A 130 -14.58 6.16 -9.09
N TYR A 131 -13.86 7.03 -8.37
CA TYR A 131 -13.27 8.25 -8.93
C TYR A 131 -12.28 7.96 -10.07
N LEU A 132 -11.33 7.05 -9.85
CA LEU A 132 -10.30 6.70 -10.85
C LEU A 132 -10.93 6.22 -12.15
N ARG A 133 -11.99 5.42 -12.06
CA ARG A 133 -12.78 4.97 -13.21
C ARG A 133 -13.56 6.10 -13.88
N GLU A 134 -14.15 7.01 -13.11
CA GLU A 134 -14.89 8.17 -13.64
C GLU A 134 -13.99 9.11 -14.47
N VAL A 135 -12.75 9.33 -14.01
CA VAL A 135 -11.80 10.24 -14.67
C VAL A 135 -10.85 9.55 -15.65
N GLY A 136 -10.91 8.21 -15.76
CA GLY A 136 -10.04 7.44 -16.65
C GLY A 136 -8.56 7.49 -16.27
N SER A 137 -8.25 7.46 -14.96
CA SER A 137 -6.88 7.46 -14.44
C SER A 137 -6.20 6.09 -14.60
N GLU A 138 -4.89 6.10 -14.83
CA GLU A 138 -4.00 4.92 -14.87
C GLU A 138 -3.53 4.51 -13.46
N LEU A 139 -3.63 5.41 -12.47
CA LEU A 139 -3.34 5.07 -11.08
C LEU A 139 -4.26 3.94 -10.62
N THR A 140 -3.67 2.96 -9.91
CA THR A 140 -4.43 1.84 -9.35
C THR A 140 -4.82 2.09 -7.89
N ILE A 141 -5.87 1.42 -7.45
CA ILE A 141 -6.38 1.50 -6.07
C ILE A 141 -5.35 1.08 -5.01
N ASP A 142 -4.36 0.26 -5.39
CA ASP A 142 -3.34 -0.28 -4.50
C ASP A 142 -2.33 0.78 -4.05
N LEU A 143 -2.22 1.88 -4.79
CA LEU A 143 -1.40 3.03 -4.43
C LEU A 143 -1.98 3.85 -3.27
N PHE A 144 -3.22 3.58 -2.85
CA PHE A 144 -3.94 4.34 -1.83
C PHE A 144 -4.08 3.54 -0.53
N CYS A 145 -3.37 3.99 0.51
CA CYS A 145 -3.46 3.42 1.86
C CYS A 145 -4.18 4.35 2.84
N PHE A 146 -5.16 3.81 3.56
CA PHE A 146 -5.98 4.54 4.54
C PHE A 146 -5.56 4.27 6.01
N ASP A 147 -4.53 3.46 6.23
CA ASP A 147 -3.97 3.24 7.56
C ASP A 147 -3.18 4.49 8.00
N PRO A 148 -3.54 5.15 9.12
CA PRO A 148 -2.87 6.36 9.58
C PRO A 148 -1.43 6.12 10.06
N THR A 149 -1.06 4.88 10.39
CA THR A 149 0.28 4.53 10.87
C THR A 149 1.31 4.41 9.76
N ILE A 150 0.86 4.30 8.50
CA ILE A 150 1.73 4.16 7.34
C ILE A 150 2.29 5.51 6.89
N GLU A 151 3.61 5.62 6.93
CA GLU A 151 4.43 6.68 6.33
C GLU A 151 4.52 6.44 4.82
N THR A 152 4.28 7.48 4.02
CA THR A 152 4.30 7.35 2.54
C THR A 152 5.52 8.01 1.91
N LYS A 153 6.22 8.89 2.63
CA LYS A 153 7.33 9.67 2.06
C LYS A 153 8.61 8.84 1.94
N ASN A 154 8.84 7.94 2.88
CA ASN A 154 10.08 7.17 2.96
C ASN A 154 9.95 5.84 2.19
N PHE A 155 11.06 5.38 1.64
CA PHE A 155 11.18 4.08 0.98
C PHE A 155 12.49 3.40 1.38
N VAL A 156 12.53 2.08 1.23
CA VAL A 156 13.73 1.29 1.52
C VAL A 156 14.53 1.12 0.24
N HIS A 157 15.80 1.52 0.30
CA HIS A 157 16.79 1.26 -0.73
C HIS A 157 17.75 0.18 -0.23
N VAL A 158 18.04 -0.80 -1.07
CA VAL A 158 19.04 -1.83 -0.80
C VAL A 158 20.18 -1.62 -1.77
N GLY A 159 21.38 -1.31 -1.26
CA GLY A 159 22.54 -1.01 -2.10
C GLY A 159 22.86 -2.14 -3.08
N CYS A 160 23.06 -1.79 -4.36
CA CYS A 160 23.34 -2.74 -5.44
C CYS A 160 24.64 -3.55 -5.24
N PHE A 161 25.59 -3.03 -4.45
CA PHE A 161 26.85 -3.73 -4.13
C PHE A 161 26.65 -5.03 -3.33
N LEU A 162 25.53 -5.18 -2.61
CA LEU A 162 25.28 -6.34 -1.75
C LEU A 162 24.71 -7.54 -2.50
N TRP A 163 23.94 -7.31 -3.58
CA TRP A 163 23.42 -8.37 -4.44
C TRP A 163 24.54 -9.16 -5.13
N ARG A 164 25.62 -8.47 -5.54
CA ARG A 164 26.81 -9.12 -6.11
C ARG A 164 27.51 -10.02 -5.10
N ILE A 165 27.57 -9.62 -3.84
CA ILE A 165 28.24 -10.40 -2.79
C ILE A 165 27.40 -11.63 -2.45
N SER A 166 26.09 -11.50 -2.22
CA SER A 166 25.22 -12.65 -1.93
C SER A 166 25.15 -13.67 -3.09
N PHE A 167 25.15 -13.23 -4.35
CA PHE A 167 25.21 -14.15 -5.50
C PHE A 167 26.55 -14.88 -5.60
N VAL A 168 27.67 -14.21 -5.28
CA VAL A 168 29.01 -14.83 -5.28
C VAL A 168 29.11 -15.87 -4.16
N TYR A 169 28.62 -15.59 -2.95
CA TYR A 169 28.60 -16.57 -1.86
C TYR A 169 27.66 -17.74 -2.13
N PHE A 170 26.52 -17.51 -2.79
CA PHE A 170 25.61 -18.60 -3.17
C PHE A 170 26.15 -19.48 -4.31
N SER A 171 26.94 -18.91 -5.23
CA SER A 171 27.56 -19.65 -6.35
C SER A 171 28.84 -20.39 -5.97
N LEU A 172 29.45 -20.08 -4.82
CA LEU A 172 30.65 -20.76 -4.29
C LEU A 172 30.31 -21.91 -3.33
N SER A 173 29.02 -22.18 -3.11
CA SER A 173 28.53 -23.22 -2.19
C SER A 173 27.97 -24.46 -2.90
N TYR A 174 28.26 -24.63 -4.20
CA TYR A 174 27.88 -25.80 -5.02
C TYR A 174 29.11 -26.45 -5.66
#